data_AF-A0A1G2P775-F1
#
_entry.id   AF-A0A1G2P775-F1
#
_cell.length_a   1.000
_cell.length_b   1.000
_cell.length_c   1.000
_cell.angle_alpha   90.00
_cell.angle_beta   90.00
_cell.angle_gamma   90.00
#
_symmetry.space_group_name_H-M   'P 1'
#
loop_
_entity.id
_entity.type
_entity.pdbx_description
1 polymer ?
#
loop_
_entity_poly.entity_id
_entity_poly.type
_entity_poly.pdbx_seq_one_letter_code
_entity_poly.pdbx_strand_id
1 'polypeptide(L)' 'MWTASAVHPTHRAYPTSGGCLGSTFDACAGVQSGNSWSFKFDISGTWKYHNHLNPGDTGTIVVE' A
#
# COMPACT_ATOMS: atom_id res chain seq x y z
N MET A 1 -1.05 9.12 7.26
CA MET A 1 -0.53 8.54 6.01
C MET A 1 -1.60 7.69 5.36
N TRP A 2 -1.71 7.67 4.04
CA TRP A 2 -2.54 6.68 3.33
C TRP A 2 -1.58 5.72 2.61
N THR A 3 -1.32 4.55 3.16
CA THR A 3 -0.47 3.55 2.51
C THR A 3 -1.21 2.94 1.32
N ALA A 4 -0.63 2.98 0.12
CA ALA A 4 -1.17 2.32 -1.06
C ALA A 4 -0.08 1.59 -1.83
N SER A 5 -0.43 0.44 -2.40
CA SER A 5 0.44 -0.33 -3.29
C SER A 5 0.97 0.56 -4.41
N ALA A 6 2.25 0.43 -4.76
CA ALA A 6 2.78 1.04 -5.97
C ALA A 6 2.16 0.40 -7.23
N VAL A 7 2.31 0.94 -8.44
CA VAL A 7 2.79 2.30 -8.74
C VAL A 7 1.58 3.24 -8.82
N HIS A 8 1.72 4.49 -8.40
CA HIS A 8 0.69 5.50 -8.67
C HIS A 8 0.60 5.76 -10.19
N PRO A 9 -0.60 5.85 -10.81
CA PRO A 9 -1.93 5.85 -10.19
C PRO A 9 -2.63 4.48 -10.17
N THR A 10 -1.98 3.41 -10.63
CA THR A 10 -2.66 2.12 -10.85
C THR A 10 -2.81 1.28 -9.59
N HIS A 11 -1.87 1.38 -8.66
CA HIS A 11 -1.83 0.65 -7.38
C HIS A 11 -1.88 -0.87 -7.54
N ARG A 12 -1.09 -1.46 -8.46
CA ARG A 12 -1.14 -2.90 -8.83
C ARG A 12 0.11 -3.73 -8.50
N ALA A 13 1.06 -3.20 -7.73
CA ALA A 13 2.31 -3.88 -7.41
C ALA A 13 2.11 -5.08 -6.47
N TYR A 14 1.25 -4.97 -5.45
CA TYR A 14 0.82 -6.15 -4.69
C TYR A 14 -0.28 -6.89 -5.47
N PRO A 15 -0.14 -8.21 -5.70
CA PRO A 15 -0.84 -8.91 -6.79
C PRO A 15 -2.32 -9.20 -6.52
N THR A 16 -2.75 -9.16 -5.26
CA THR A 16 -4.15 -9.40 -4.92
C THR A 16 -4.97 -8.17 -5.30
N SER A 17 -5.77 -8.28 -6.36
CA SER A 17 -6.69 -7.23 -6.81
C SER A 17 -7.81 -6.98 -5.80
N GLY A 18 -8.19 -5.72 -5.61
CA GLY A 18 -9.24 -5.33 -4.69
C GLY A 18 -8.95 -3.95 -4.11
N GLY A 19 -9.36 -3.74 -2.86
CA GLY A 19 -9.25 -2.43 -2.22
C GLY A 19 -10.12 -1.39 -2.95
N CYS A 20 -9.69 -0.14 -2.90
CA CYS A 20 -10.41 0.99 -3.50
C CYS A 20 -9.87 1.37 -4.89
N LEU A 21 -8.61 1.07 -5.22
CA LEU A 21 -7.96 1.55 -6.45
C LEU A 21 -7.45 0.44 -7.38
N GLY A 22 -6.88 -0.64 -6.84
CA GLY A 22 -6.28 -1.68 -7.71
C GLY A 22 -5.73 -2.90 -7.00
N SER A 23 -5.31 -2.77 -5.74
CA SER A 23 -4.76 -3.85 -4.93
C SER A 23 -5.35 -3.81 -3.52
N THR A 24 -5.42 -4.96 -2.85
CA THR A 24 -5.84 -5.05 -1.45
C THR A 24 -4.82 -4.43 -0.48
N PHE A 25 -3.57 -4.22 -0.92
CA PHE A 25 -2.58 -3.47 -0.14
C PHE A 25 -2.83 -1.97 -0.28
N ASP A 26 -3.93 -1.52 0.30
CA ASP A 26 -4.41 -0.14 0.22
C ASP A 26 -5.21 0.20 1.49
N ALA A 27 -4.81 1.26 2.20
CA ALA A 27 -5.51 1.73 3.40
C ALA A 27 -6.85 2.41 3.07
N CYS A 28 -7.07 2.79 1.81
CA CYS A 28 -8.25 3.45 1.28
C CYS A 28 -8.70 4.76 1.93
N ALA A 29 -7.94 5.24 2.92
CA ALA A 29 -8.17 6.50 3.60
C ALA A 29 -6.88 6.99 4.26
N GLY A 30 -6.84 8.29 4.56
CA GLY A 30 -5.79 8.88 5.37
C GLY A 30 -5.87 8.42 6.83
N VAL A 31 -4.84 7.71 7.30
CA VAL A 31 -4.65 7.38 8.71
C VAL A 31 -4.15 8.62 9.45
N GLN A 32 -4.91 9.09 10.43
CA GLN A 32 -4.57 10.26 11.27
C GLN A 32 -3.41 9.96 12.23
N SER A 33 -2.78 11.02 12.75
CA SER A 33 -1.74 10.88 13.77
C SER A 33 -2.27 10.15 15.01
N GLY A 34 -1.47 9.24 15.57
CA GLY A 34 -1.87 8.41 16.71
C GLY A 34 -2.71 7.18 16.35
N ASN A 35 -3.22 7.09 15.12
CA ASN A 35 -3.93 5.90 14.63
C ASN A 35 -3.00 4.98 13.85
N SER A 36 -3.42 3.72 13.71
CA SER A 36 -2.71 2.69 12.97
C SER A 36 -3.61 2.02 11.95
N TRP A 37 -3.00 1.56 10.86
CA TRP A 37 -3.60 0.64 9.90
C TRP A 37 -2.68 -0.57 9.77
N SER A 38 -3.27 -1.75 9.57
CA SER A 38 -2.54 -3.01 9.47
C SER A 38 -2.92 -3.75 8.20
N PHE A 39 -1.95 -4.45 7.62
CA PHE A 39 -2.11 -5.32 6.47
C PHE A 39 -1.26 -6.58 6.68
N LYS A 40 -1.80 -7.74 6.31
CA LYS A 40 -1.08 -9.01 6.36
C LYS A 40 -0.63 -9.37 4.95
N PHE A 41 0.67 -9.62 4.79
CA PHE A 41 1.22 -10.17 3.56
C PHE A 41 1.11 -11.70 3.61
N ASP A 42 0.39 -12.27 2.65
CA ASP A 42 0.25 -13.73 2.49
C ASP A 42 1.15 -14.27 1.36
N ILE A 43 1.86 -13.38 0.65
CA ILE A 43 2.65 -13.71 -0.55
C ILE A 43 4.06 -13.15 -0.36
N SER A 44 5.06 -14.03 -0.47
CA SER A 44 6.47 -13.64 -0.47
C SER A 44 6.82 -12.82 -1.71
N GLY A 45 7.76 -11.89 -1.56
CA GLY A 45 8.17 -10.99 -2.63
C GLY A 45 8.57 -9.60 -2.13
N THR A 46 8.87 -8.73 -3.10
CA THR A 46 9.28 -7.34 -2.86
C THR A 46 8.15 -6.39 -3.26
N TRP A 47 7.47 -5.84 -2.26
CA TRP A 47 6.28 -5.02 -2.43
C TRP A 47 6.58 -3.55 -2.19
N LYS A 48 6.48 -2.75 -3.26
CA LYS A 48 6.61 -1.28 -3.17
C LYS A 48 5.28 -0.64 -2.79
N TYR A 49 5.34 0.41 -1.99
CA TYR A 49 4.18 1.24 -1.63
C TYR A 49 4.55 2.71 -1.60
N HIS A 50 3.53 3.56 -1.48
CA HIS A 50 3.70 4.99 -1.27
C HIS A 50 2.60 5.54 -0.35
N ASN A 51 2.81 6.76 0.16
CA ASN A 51 1.76 7.56 0.75
C ASN A 51 0.89 8.15 -0.37
N HIS A 52 -0.36 7.71 -0.51
CA HIS A 52 -1.27 8.22 -1.54
C HIS A 52 -1.51 9.73 -1.44
N LEU A 53 -1.41 10.31 -0.24
CA LEU A 53 -1.52 11.76 -0.02
C LEU A 53 -0.29 12.55 -0.47
N ASN A 54 0.87 11.89 -0.59
CA ASN A 54 2.12 12.47 -1.06
C ASN A 54 2.95 11.38 -1.78
N PRO A 55 2.70 11.11 -3.08
CA PRO A 55 3.23 9.93 -3.78
C PRO A 55 4.76 9.85 -3.87
N GLY A 56 5.49 10.94 -3.56
CA GLY A 56 6.95 10.94 -3.44
C GLY A 56 7.46 10.21 -2.19
N ASP A 57 6.63 10.07 -1.15
CA ASP A 57 6.97 9.29 0.04
C ASP A 57 6.75 7.81 -0.26
N THR A 58 7.85 7.07 -0.46
CA THR A 58 7.82 5.68 -0.90
C THR A 58 8.49 4.74 0.09
N GLY A 59 8.16 3.45 0.00
CA GLY A 59 8.81 2.40 0.76
C GLY A 59 8.79 1.06 0.04
N THR A 60 9.57 0.11 0.56
CA THR A 60 9.66 -1.26 0.05
C THR A 60 9.58 -2.23 1.23
N ILE A 61 8.76 -3.26 1.08
CA ILE A 61 8.63 -4.37 2.03
C ILE A 61 9.14 -5.62 1.32
N VAL A 62 10.02 -6.37 1.98
CA VAL A 62 10.48 -7.69 1.53
C VAL A 62 9.88 -8.74 2.45
N VAL A 63 9.17 -9.70 1.88
CA VAL A 63 8.54 -10.83 2.57
C VAL A 63 9.18 -12.11 2.05
N GLU A 64 9.68 -12.95 2.95
CA GLU A 64 10.37 -14.21 2.65
C GLU A 64 9.58 -15.42 3.14
#